data_AF-A0AA38HIY4-F1
#
_entry.id   AF-A0AA38HIY4-F1
#
_cell.length_a   1.000
_cell.length_b   1.000
_cell.length_c   1.000
_cell.angle_alpha   90.00
_cell.angle_beta   90.00
_cell.angle_gamma   90.00
#
_symmetry.space_group_name_H-M   'P 1'
#
loop_
_entity.id
_entity.type
_entity.pdbx_description
1 polymer ?
#
loop_
_entity_poly.entity_id
_entity_poly.type
_entity_poly.pdbx_seq_one_letter_code
_entity_poly.pdbx_strand_id
1 'polypeptide(L)'
;MPTQARLDYLRHEFFIEENDFLTFDAMRHAAQCVGRVLRSKTDYGIMIFADKRYSRMDKREKLPLWMQEHLKRNTNLATQDVVNASKVFLRDMAQPFTLVAKKFLTL
;
A
#
# COMPACT_ATOMS: atom_id res chain seq x y z
N MET A 1 29.04 4.49 -9.90
CA MET A 1 27.82 4.90 -9.19
C MET A 1 27.67 4.02 -7.95
N PRO A 2 27.51 4.57 -6.73
CA PRO A 2 27.50 3.78 -5.48
C PRO A 2 26.41 2.69 -5.43
N THR A 3 25.33 2.87 -6.19
CA THR A 3 24.24 1.90 -6.32
C THR A 3 24.65 0.66 -7.12
N GLN A 4 25.49 0.80 -8.14
CA GLN A 4 25.89 -0.31 -9.01
C GLN A 4 26.70 -1.35 -8.22
N ALA A 5 27.70 -0.91 -7.45
CA ALA A 5 28.54 -1.81 -6.66
C ALA A 5 27.74 -2.61 -5.62
N ARG A 6 26.68 -2.00 -5.05
CA ARG A 6 25.78 -2.69 -4.12
C ARG A 6 24.93 -3.75 -4.85
N LEU A 7 24.43 -3.44 -6.05
CA LEU A 7 23.63 -4.36 -6.84
C LEU A 7 24.48 -5.55 -7.32
N ASP A 8 25.71 -5.28 -7.77
CA ASP A 8 26.66 -6.31 -8.16
C ASP A 8 26.98 -7.23 -6.97
N TYR A 9 27.22 -6.68 -5.78
CA TYR A 9 27.44 -7.47 -4.56
C TYR A 9 26.22 -8.35 -4.20
N LEU A 10 25.01 -7.79 -4.23
CA LEU A 10 23.78 -8.55 -3.94
C LEU A 10 23.54 -9.67 -4.97
N ARG A 11 23.93 -9.44 -6.22
CA ARG A 11 23.85 -10.44 -7.27
C ARG A 11 24.86 -11.57 -7.07
N HIS A 12 26.10 -11.25 -6.73
CA HIS A 12 27.18 -12.23 -6.61
C HIS A 12 27.10 -13.05 -5.31
N GLU A 13 26.81 -12.42 -4.17
CA GLU A 13 26.84 -13.08 -2.87
C GLU A 13 25.50 -13.72 -2.49
N PHE A 14 24.38 -13.10 -2.89
CA PHE A 14 23.03 -13.50 -2.47
C PHE A 14 22.13 -13.96 -3.62
N PHE A 15 22.62 -13.95 -4.87
CA PHE A 15 21.84 -14.30 -6.06
C PHE A 15 20.54 -13.50 -6.19
N ILE A 16 20.54 -12.25 -5.71
CA ILE A 16 19.38 -11.37 -5.80
C ILE A 16 19.48 -10.60 -7.11
N GLU A 17 18.45 -10.73 -7.94
CA GLU A 17 18.32 -9.97 -9.18
C GLU A 17 18.12 -8.47 -8.88
N GLU A 18 18.76 -7.62 -9.68
CA GLU A 18 18.72 -6.17 -9.53
C GLU A 18 17.27 -5.64 -9.52
N ASN A 19 16.44 -6.14 -10.43
CA ASN A 19 15.04 -5.73 -10.54
C ASN A 19 14.21 -6.08 -9.28
N ASP A 20 14.51 -7.19 -8.63
CA ASP A 20 13.83 -7.61 -7.40
C ASP A 20 14.21 -6.71 -6.23
N PHE A 21 15.49 -6.35 -6.11
CA PHE A 21 15.95 -5.40 -5.10
C PHE A 21 15.32 -4.01 -5.31
N LEU A 22 15.34 -3.50 -6.55
CA LEU A 22 14.74 -2.19 -6.87
C LEU A 22 13.23 -2.16 -6.57
N THR A 23 12.53 -3.23 -6.94
CA THR A 23 11.10 -3.35 -6.65
C THR A 23 10.85 -3.44 -5.14
N PHE A 24 11.62 -4.26 -4.43
CA PHE A 24 11.51 -4.39 -2.99
C PHE A 24 11.73 -3.05 -2.27
N ASP A 25 12.78 -2.33 -2.62
CA ASP A 25 13.10 -1.05 -1.98
C ASP A 25 12.04 0.02 -2.26
N ALA A 26 11.57 0.10 -3.50
CA ALA A 26 10.49 1.01 -3.88
C ALA A 26 9.19 0.71 -3.11
N MET A 27 8.80 -0.57 -3.05
CA MET A 27 7.58 -1.00 -2.35
C MET A 27 7.68 -0.80 -0.84
N ARG A 28 8.86 -1.04 -0.24
CA ARG A 28 9.13 -0.80 1.18
C ARG A 28 8.97 0.67 1.55
N HIS A 29 9.54 1.58 0.75
CA HIS A 29 9.40 3.02 0.98
C HIS A 29 7.94 3.49 0.78
N ALA A 30 7.25 3.01 -0.25
CA ALA A 30 5.84 3.33 -0.47
C ALA A 30 4.97 2.88 0.71
N ALA A 31 5.13 1.64 1.16
CA ALA A 31 4.41 1.09 2.31
C ALA A 31 4.68 1.87 3.60
N GLN A 32 5.92 2.31 3.81
CA GLN A 32 6.29 3.11 4.98
C GLN A 32 5.59 4.49 4.98
N CYS A 33 5.53 5.16 3.83
CA CYS A 33 4.82 6.43 3.69
C CYS A 33 3.32 6.26 3.96
N VAL A 34 2.73 5.22 3.38
CA VAL A 34 1.32 4.88 3.52
C VAL A 34 0.97 4.53 4.98
N GLY A 35 1.85 3.80 5.67
CA GLY A 35 1.69 3.46 7.09
C GLY A 35 1.68 4.67 8.03
N ARG A 36 2.12 5.86 7.60
CA ARG A 36 2.03 7.09 8.42
C ARG A 36 0.64 7.70 8.44
N VAL A 37 -0.25 7.28 7.54
CA VAL A 37 -1.61 7.83 7.42
C VAL A 37 -2.53 7.33 8.53
N LEU A 38 -2.35 6.08 8.96
CA LEU A 38 -3.14 5.46 10.04
C LEU A 38 -2.33 5.45 11.34
N ARG A 39 -2.76 6.19 12.37
CA ARG A 39 -2.08 6.21 13.68
C ARG A 39 -2.87 5.48 14.78
N SER A 40 -4.19 5.52 14.71
CA SER A 40 -5.11 4.90 15.67
C SER A 40 -6.18 4.06 14.97
N LYS A 41 -6.85 3.16 15.71
CA LYS A 41 -8.01 2.39 15.22
C LYS A 41 -9.23 3.26 14.89
N THR A 42 -9.25 4.50 15.38
CA THR A 42 -10.28 5.50 15.10
C THR A 42 -9.95 6.35 13.87
N ASP A 43 -8.70 6.29 13.40
CA ASP A 43 -8.28 7.10 12.26
C ASP A 43 -8.68 6.40 10.97
N TYR A 44 -9.19 7.19 10.03
CA TYR A 44 -9.44 6.76 8.67
C TYR A 44 -8.69 7.67 7.71
N GLY A 45 -8.28 7.12 6.59
CA GLY A 45 -7.53 7.86 5.59
C GLY A 45 -7.65 7.21 4.22
N ILE A 46 -7.50 8.02 3.19
CA ILE A 46 -7.50 7.56 1.81
C ILE A 46 -6.05 7.47 1.34
N MET A 47 -5.69 6.33 0.77
CA MET A 47 -4.36 6.04 0.27
C MET A 47 -4.48 5.73 -1.22
N ILE A 48 -3.83 6.53 -2.08
CA ILE A 48 -3.96 6.43 -3.54
C ILE A 48 -2.60 6.10 -4.14
N PHE A 49 -2.50 4.96 -4.83
CA PHE A 49 -1.34 4.59 -5.63
C PHE A 49 -1.55 5.05 -7.08
N ALA A 50 -1.04 6.23 -7.41
CA ALA A 50 -1.27 6.90 -8.71
C ALA A 50 -0.31 6.42 -9.82
N ASP A 51 -0.03 5.12 -9.92
CA ASP A 51 0.81 4.55 -10.99
C ASP A 51 0.36 3.13 -11.35
N LYS A 52 0.21 2.87 -12.66
CA LYS A 52 -0.25 1.59 -13.21
C LYS A 52 0.63 0.40 -12.78
N ARG A 53 1.92 0.64 -12.48
CA ARG A 53 2.85 -0.39 -12.02
C ARG A 53 2.38 -1.06 -10.73
N TYR A 54 1.73 -0.34 -9.82
CA TYR A 54 1.18 -0.90 -8.58
C TYR A 54 0.02 -1.89 -8.80
N SER A 55 -0.60 -1.87 -9.99
CA SER A 55 -1.63 -2.86 -10.34
C SER A 55 -1.06 -4.21 -10.73
N ARG A 56 0.25 -4.31 -11.00
CA ARG A 56 0.88 -5.59 -11.38
C ARG A 56 1.06 -6.48 -10.15
N MET A 57 0.82 -7.78 -10.34
CA MET A 57 0.92 -8.80 -9.27
C MET A 57 2.29 -8.78 -8.57
N ASP A 58 3.39 -8.70 -9.33
CA ASP A 58 4.77 -8.70 -8.81
C ASP A 58 5.06 -7.59 -7.79
N LYS A 59 4.37 -6.45 -7.92
CA LYS A 59 4.53 -5.31 -7.00
C LYS A 59 3.50 -5.35 -5.89
N ARG A 60 2.28 -5.76 -6.22
CA ARG A 60 1.18 -5.85 -5.26
C ARG A 60 1.45 -6.87 -4.16
N GLU A 61 2.03 -8.01 -4.49
CA GLU A 61 2.38 -9.05 -3.52
C GLU A 61 3.46 -8.61 -2.53
N LYS A 62 4.27 -7.59 -2.89
CA LYS A 62 5.29 -7.01 -2.01
C LYS A 62 4.71 -6.02 -0.99
N LEU A 63 3.43 -5.64 -1.09
CA LEU A 63 2.77 -4.83 -0.07
C LEU A 63 2.45 -5.69 1.17
N PRO A 64 2.43 -5.13 2.38
CA PRO A 64 1.88 -5.80 3.56
C PRO A 64 0.46 -6.35 3.35
N LEU A 65 0.18 -7.52 3.92
CA LEU A 65 -1.07 -8.28 3.72
C LEU A 65 -2.33 -7.43 3.97
N TRP A 66 -2.34 -6.65 5.05
CA TRP A 66 -3.47 -5.79 5.40
C TRP A 66 -3.80 -4.77 4.29
N MET A 67 -2.81 -4.24 3.57
CA MET A 67 -3.07 -3.35 2.43
C MET A 67 -3.60 -4.13 1.22
N GLN A 68 -3.05 -5.32 0.97
CA GLN A 68 -3.46 -6.14 -0.17
C GLN A 68 -4.95 -6.50 -0.14
N GLU A 69 -5.47 -6.80 1.06
CA GLU A 69 -6.87 -7.14 1.31
C GLU A 69 -7.82 -6.00 0.92
N HIS A 70 -7.46 -4.76 1.28
CA HIS A 70 -8.27 -3.57 1.00
C HIS A 70 -8.15 -3.13 -0.47
N LEU A 71 -7.05 -3.46 -1.16
CA LEU A 71 -6.83 -3.11 -2.55
C LEU A 71 -7.63 -3.99 -3.54
N LYS A 72 -8.17 -5.16 -3.13
CA LYS A 72 -8.82 -6.14 -4.04
C LYS A 72 -10.02 -5.60 -4.81
N ARG A 73 -10.68 -4.57 -4.30
CA ARG A 73 -11.92 -4.03 -4.88
C ARG A 73 -11.70 -2.81 -5.79
N ASN A 74 -10.56 -2.11 -5.64
CA ASN A 74 -10.34 -0.77 -6.20
C ASN A 74 -9.02 -0.68 -6.98
N THR A 75 -8.83 -1.54 -7.99
CA THR A 75 -7.64 -1.49 -8.86
C THR A 75 -7.95 -0.90 -10.23
N ASN A 76 -6.97 -0.19 -10.81
CA ASN A 76 -7.01 0.34 -12.17
C ASN A 76 -8.23 1.25 -12.45
N LEU A 77 -8.51 2.14 -11.50
CA LEU A 77 -9.61 3.11 -11.56
C LEU A 77 -9.17 4.37 -12.32
N ALA A 78 -10.10 5.00 -13.05
CA ALA A 78 -9.87 6.33 -13.61
C ALA A 78 -9.94 7.39 -12.50
N THR A 79 -9.36 8.57 -12.75
CA THR A 79 -9.31 9.67 -11.77
C THR A 79 -10.70 10.03 -11.23
N GLN A 80 -11.72 10.02 -12.10
CA GLN A 80 -13.10 10.35 -11.69
C GLN A 80 -13.69 9.30 -10.74
N ASP A 81 -13.43 8.02 -10.99
CA ASP A 81 -13.90 6.93 -10.14
C ASP A 81 -13.25 7.00 -8.75
N VAL A 82 -11.94 7.32 -8.70
CA VAL A 82 -11.21 7.52 -7.44
C VAL A 82 -11.80 8.69 -6.65
N VAL A 83 -12.13 9.80 -7.31
CA VAL A 83 -12.77 10.95 -6.64
C VAL A 83 -14.15 10.59 -6.09
N ASN A 84 -14.96 9.86 -6.87
CA ASN A 84 -16.29 9.43 -6.42
C ASN A 84 -16.21 8.46 -5.24
N ALA A 85 -15.34 7.46 -5.32
CA ALA A 85 -15.09 6.52 -4.22
C ALA A 85 -14.59 7.24 -2.97
N SER A 86 -13.72 8.24 -3.13
CA SER A 86 -13.20 9.05 -2.02
C SER A 86 -14.31 9.85 -1.32
N LYS A 87 -15.21 10.47 -2.08
CA LYS A 87 -16.35 11.23 -1.52
C LYS A 87 -17.28 10.33 -0.70
N VAL A 88 -17.61 9.15 -1.23
CA VAL A 88 -18.45 8.17 -0.53
C VAL A 88 -17.77 7.72 0.76
N PHE A 89 -16.50 7.31 0.68
CA PHE A 89 -15.73 6.87 1.85
C PHE A 89 -15.66 7.93 2.95
N LEU A 90 -15.36 9.19 2.62
CA LEU A 90 -15.26 10.26 3.60
C LEU A 90 -16.61 10.55 4.27
N ARG A 91 -17.71 10.48 3.52
CA ARG A 91 -19.05 10.71 4.07
C ARG A 91 -19.46 9.60 5.05
N ASP A 92 -19.16 8.35 4.72
CA ASP A 92 -19.47 7.19 5.55
C ASP A 92 -18.62 7.16 6.82
N MET A 93 -17.33 7.50 6.71
CA MET A 93 -16.40 7.51 7.85
C MET A 93 -16.55 8.73 8.76
N ALA A 94 -17.15 9.82 8.28
CA ALA A 94 -17.42 11.01 9.10
C ALA A 94 -18.57 10.82 10.12
N GLN A 95 -19.25 9.68 10.11
CA GLN A 95 -20.31 9.38 11.08
C GLN A 95 -19.74 9.09 12.48
N PRO A 96 -20.48 9.38 13.57
CA PRO A 96 -20.02 9.11 14.93
C PRO A 96 -19.64 7.64 15.12
N PHE A 97 -18.38 7.39 15.45
CA PHE A 97 -17.86 6.05 15.66
C PHE A 97 -17.87 5.68 17.14
N THR A 98 -18.86 4.89 17.58
CA THR A 98 -18.86 4.30 18.92
C THR A 98 -18.04 3.01 18.95
N LEU A 99 -16.90 3.05 19.64
CA LEU A 99 -15.98 1.91 19.85
C LEU A 99 -16.62 0.70 20.55
N VAL A 100 -17.80 0.86 21.16
CA VAL A 100 -18.51 -0.18 21.92
C VAL A 100 -19.00 -1.33 21.02
N ALA A 101 -19.17 -1.12 19.71
CA ALA A 101 -19.84 -2.07 18.83
C ALA A 101 -18.94 -3.12 18.14
N LYS A 102 -17.60 -3.09 18.30
CA LYS A 102 -16.70 -4.08 17.65
C LYS A 102 -15.65 -4.63 18.61
N LYS A 103 -16.11 -5.42 19.59
CA LYS A 103 -15.22 -6.36 20.31
C LYS A 103 -14.94 -7.67 19.56
N PHE A 104 -15.46 -7.85 18.33
CA PHE A 104 -15.53 -9.16 17.67
C PHE A 104 -14.91 -9.29 16.27
N LEU A 105 -14.18 -8.29 15.76
CA LEU A 105 -13.64 -8.33 14.38
C LEU A 105 -12.14 -8.04 14.32
N THR A 106 -11.38 -8.42 15.34
CA THR A 106 -9.92 -8.43 15.26
C THR A 106 -9.36 -9.66 15.97
N LEU A 107 -9.59 -10.83 15.35
CA LEU A 107 -8.69 -11.99 15.29
C LEU A 107 -9.16 -12.85 14.11
#